data_AF-A0A7J8V127-F1
#
_entry.id   AF-A0A7J8V127-F1
#
_cell.length_a   1.000
_cell.length_b   1.000
_cell.length_c   1.000
_cell.angle_alpha   90.00
_cell.angle_beta   90.00
_cell.angle_gamma   90.00
#
_symmetry.space_group_name_H-M   'P 1'
#
loop_
_entity.id
_entity.type
_entity.pdbx_description
1 polymer ?
#
loop_
_entity_poly.entity_id
_entity_poly.type
_entity_poly.pdbx_seq_one_letter_code
_entity_poly.pdbx_strand_id
1 'polypeptide(L)'
;MAESKSLRKPVFTKVDQLRPGTSGHTLTVKVVSTKMVLQKGRADGPQVRQMRIAECLVGDETGMIIFTARNEQVDLMKEGATVTLRNAKIDMFKGSMRLAVDKWGRVEVDEPASFNVKEDNNLSLIEYELVNVVEE
;
A
#
# COMPACT_ATOMS: atom_id res chain seq x y z
N MET A 1 18.96 -30.48 18.37
CA MET A 1 17.86 -30.36 17.40
C MET A 1 17.30 -28.96 17.56
N ALA A 2 17.41 -28.10 16.55
CA ALA A 2 16.88 -26.74 16.63
C ALA A 2 15.36 -26.83 16.50
N GLU A 3 14.63 -26.47 17.55
CA GLU A 3 13.18 -26.34 17.50
C GLU A 3 12.82 -25.36 16.38
N SER A 4 12.12 -25.84 15.36
CA SER A 4 11.61 -25.01 14.28
C SER A 4 10.56 -24.06 14.87
N LYS A 5 10.99 -22.84 15.19
CA LYS A 5 10.12 -21.77 15.65
C LYS A 5 9.04 -21.54 14.59
N SER A 6 7.83 -22.05 14.82
CA SER A 6 6.72 -21.91 13.88
C SER A 6 6.47 -20.44 13.59
N LEU A 7 6.49 -20.04 12.32
CA LEU A 7 6.18 -18.68 11.91
C LEU A 7 4.74 -18.35 12.35
N ARG A 8 4.58 -17.20 13.02
CA ARG A 8 3.25 -16.72 13.42
C ARG A 8 2.38 -16.55 12.18
N LYS A 9 1.12 -16.98 12.27
CA LYS A 9 0.16 -16.79 11.18
C LYS A 9 0.05 -15.29 10.86
N PRO A 10 0.05 -14.91 9.57
CA PRO A 10 -0.13 -13.52 9.19
C PRO A 10 -1.51 -13.05 9.64
N VAL A 11 -1.55 -11.87 10.27
CA VAL A 11 -2.79 -11.19 10.64
C VAL A 11 -3.14 -10.23 9.51
N PHE A 12 -4.35 -10.33 9.00
CA PHE A 12 -4.85 -9.44 7.96
C PHE A 12 -5.57 -8.26 8.60
N THR A 13 -5.14 -7.06 8.23
CA THR A 13 -5.71 -5.78 8.67
C THR A 13 -6.64 -5.27 7.58
N LYS A 14 -7.72 -4.59 7.97
CA LYS A 14 -8.64 -3.92 7.04
C LYS A 14 -8.25 -2.47 6.80
N VAL A 15 -8.71 -1.90 5.69
CA VAL A 15 -8.37 -0.51 5.32
C VAL A 15 -8.79 0.48 6.41
N ASP A 16 -10.00 0.37 6.95
CA ASP A 16 -10.52 1.26 8.01
C ASP A 16 -9.74 1.22 9.35
N GLN A 17 -8.94 0.17 9.56
CA GLN A 17 -8.10 -0.01 10.76
C GLN A 17 -6.73 0.65 10.62
N LEU A 18 -6.39 1.17 9.43
CA LEU A 18 -5.11 1.85 9.20
C LEU A 18 -5.05 3.17 10.00
N ARG A 19 -3.89 3.47 10.55
CA ARG A 19 -3.63 4.69 11.35
C ARG A 19 -2.32 5.35 10.94
N PRO A 20 -2.20 6.68 11.09
CA PRO A 20 -0.96 7.39 10.80
C PRO A 20 0.25 6.77 11.52
N GLY A 21 1.39 6.66 10.83
CA GLY A 21 2.65 6.16 11.41
C GLY A 21 2.73 4.64 11.67
N THR A 22 1.66 3.88 11.40
CA THR A 22 1.67 2.42 11.60
C THR A 22 2.33 1.66 10.45
N SER A 23 2.88 0.48 10.75
CA SER A 23 3.59 -0.37 9.80
C SER A 23 3.40 -1.86 10.09
N GLY A 24 3.83 -2.73 9.17
CA GLY A 24 3.70 -4.18 9.32
C GLY A 24 2.35 -4.74 8.89
N HIS A 25 1.56 -3.98 8.14
CA HIS A 25 0.21 -4.36 7.74
C HIS A 25 0.25 -5.43 6.65
N THR A 26 -0.67 -6.39 6.75
CA THR A 26 -0.96 -7.31 5.65
C THR A 26 -2.43 -7.13 5.28
N LEU A 27 -2.72 -6.84 4.02
CA LEU A 27 -4.08 -6.56 3.57
C LEU A 27 -4.30 -7.08 2.15
N THR A 28 -5.52 -7.51 1.87
CA THR A 28 -5.97 -7.91 0.53
C THR A 28 -6.92 -6.84 0.03
N VAL A 29 -6.57 -6.24 -1.11
CA VAL A 29 -7.28 -5.09 -1.67
C VAL A 29 -7.50 -5.27 -3.15
N LYS A 30 -8.56 -4.64 -3.66
CA LYS A 30 -8.83 -4.54 -5.09
C LYS A 30 -8.34 -3.19 -5.61
N VAL A 31 -7.71 -3.21 -6.79
CA VAL A 31 -7.27 -2.01 -7.48
C VAL A 31 -8.47 -1.39 -8.20
N VAL A 32 -8.81 -0.16 -7.84
CA VAL A 32 -9.91 0.60 -8.44
C VAL A 32 -9.40 1.39 -9.65
N SER A 33 -8.30 2.12 -9.49
CA SER A 33 -7.68 2.90 -10.56
C SER A 33 -6.17 3.01 -10.40
N THR A 34 -5.45 3.18 -11.51
CA THR A 34 -3.99 3.33 -11.49
C THR A 34 -3.56 4.53 -12.34
N LYS A 35 -2.84 5.48 -11.71
CA LYS A 35 -2.31 6.67 -12.36
C LYS A 35 -0.79 6.68 -12.30
N MET A 36 -0.14 6.70 -13.46
CA MET A 36 1.30 6.90 -13.56
C MET A 36 1.65 8.35 -13.17
N VAL A 37 2.52 8.51 -12.17
CA VAL A 37 2.93 9.82 -11.64
C VAL A 37 4.36 10.16 -12.05
N LEU A 38 5.24 9.16 -12.13
CA LEU A 38 6.62 9.36 -12.56
C LEU A 38 7.08 8.18 -13.40
N GLN A 39 7.58 8.49 -14.59
CA GLN A 39 8.27 7.54 -15.45
C GLN A 39 9.52 8.23 -16.00
N LYS A 40 10.66 8.02 -15.34
CA LYS A 40 11.94 8.60 -15.77
C LYS A 40 12.92 7.49 -16.16
N GLY A 41 13.24 7.42 -17.45
CA GLY A 41 14.44 6.74 -17.94
C GLY A 41 15.62 7.70 -17.89
N ARG A 42 16.80 7.26 -17.43
CA ARG A 42 18.04 8.00 -17.70
C ARG A 42 18.50 7.64 -19.11
N ALA A 43 18.77 8.65 -19.93
CA ALA A 43 19.26 8.49 -21.30
C ALA A 43 20.76 8.15 -21.39
N ASP A 44 21.52 8.39 -20.31
CA ASP A 44 22.98 8.22 -20.29
C ASP A 44 23.43 7.46 -19.03
N GLY A 45 24.00 6.27 -19.22
CA GLY A 45 24.71 5.51 -18.19
C GLY A 45 24.44 4.00 -18.21
N PRO A 46 25.48 3.15 -18.05
CA PRO A 46 25.32 1.70 -18.01
C PRO A 46 24.82 1.23 -16.63
N GLN A 47 23.57 1.53 -16.28
CA GLN A 47 22.73 0.67 -15.43
C GLN A 47 21.30 1.20 -15.32
N VAL A 48 20.40 0.35 -15.82
CA VAL A 48 18.95 0.41 -15.83
C VAL A 48 18.38 0.57 -14.41
N ARG A 49 18.16 1.79 -13.96
CA ARG A 49 17.16 2.07 -12.91
C ARG A 49 16.11 3.01 -13.47
N GLN A 50 15.20 2.44 -14.27
CA GLN A 50 13.96 3.12 -14.63
C GLN A 50 13.17 3.32 -13.34
N MET A 51 13.05 4.56 -12.89
CA MET A 51 12.21 4.87 -11.74
C MET A 51 10.78 5.04 -12.24
N ARG A 52 9.92 4.08 -11.88
CA ARG A 52 8.48 4.13 -12.18
C ARG A 52 7.72 4.27 -10.87
N ILE A 53 6.81 5.23 -10.80
CA ILE A 53 5.93 5.44 -9.66
C ILE A 53 4.51 5.62 -10.19
N ALA A 54 3.59 4.85 -9.63
CA ALA A 54 2.16 5.01 -9.85
C ALA A 54 1.44 5.23 -8.53
N GLU A 55 0.45 6.10 -8.54
CA GLU A 55 -0.55 6.21 -7.49
C GLU A 55 -1.74 5.34 -7.89
N CYS A 56 -2.04 4.35 -7.07
CA CYS A 56 -3.10 3.39 -7.31
C CYS A 56 -4.16 3.58 -6.25
N LEU A 57 -5.42 3.81 -6.62
CA LEU A 57 -6.52 3.76 -5.67
C LEU A 57 -6.84 2.29 -5.40
N VAL A 58 -6.72 1.87 -4.14
CA VAL A 58 -6.99 0.49 -3.72
C VAL A 58 -7.97 0.48 -2.57
N GLY A 59 -8.74 -0.59 -2.42
CA GLY A 59 -9.64 -0.72 -1.28
C GLY A 59 -10.16 -2.13 -1.04
N ASP A 60 -10.83 -2.27 0.10
CA ASP A 60 -11.54 -3.46 0.53
C ASP A 60 -12.99 -3.09 0.88
N GLU A 61 -13.73 -4.00 1.51
CA GLU A 61 -15.12 -3.74 1.93
C GLU A 61 -15.27 -2.67 3.01
N THR A 62 -14.17 -2.21 3.62
CA THR A 62 -14.16 -1.25 4.73
C THR A 62 -13.77 0.16 4.29
N GLY A 63 -13.00 0.30 3.21
CA GLY A 63 -12.66 1.59 2.64
C GLY A 63 -11.61 1.54 1.53
N MET A 64 -11.12 2.71 1.17
CA MET A 64 -10.09 2.92 0.15
C MET A 64 -8.93 3.74 0.69
N ILE A 65 -7.78 3.56 0.06
CA ILE A 65 -6.56 4.32 0.31
C ILE A 65 -5.72 4.38 -0.97
N ILE A 66 -4.97 5.46 -1.15
CA ILE A 66 -3.99 5.57 -2.23
C ILE A 66 -2.76 4.74 -1.87
N PHE A 67 -2.45 3.78 -2.72
CA PHE A 67 -1.23 3.00 -2.69
C PHE A 67 -0.17 3.58 -3.63
N THR A 68 1.05 3.76 -3.14
CA THR A 68 2.20 4.21 -3.95
C THR A 68 2.98 2.99 -4.45
N ALA A 69 2.73 2.61 -5.70
CA ALA A 69 3.43 1.51 -6.38
C ALA A 69 4.76 2.00 -6.96
N ARG A 70 5.83 1.21 -6.79
CA ARG A 70 7.17 1.54 -7.30
C ARG A 70 7.73 0.43 -8.18
N ASN A 71 8.39 0.83 -9.26
CA ASN A 71 9.12 -0.04 -10.19
C ASN A 71 8.25 -1.20 -10.70
N GLU A 72 8.63 -2.44 -10.41
CA GLU A 72 7.93 -3.66 -10.82
C GLU A 72 6.52 -3.78 -10.20
N GLN A 73 6.27 -3.15 -9.05
CA GLN A 73 4.93 -3.14 -8.44
C GLN A 73 3.90 -2.48 -9.36
N VAL A 74 4.32 -1.51 -10.18
CA VAL A 74 3.44 -0.82 -11.13
C VAL A 74 2.79 -1.81 -12.11
N ASP A 75 3.54 -2.83 -12.53
CA ASP A 75 3.05 -3.82 -13.49
C ASP A 75 2.03 -4.80 -12.86
N LEU A 76 2.04 -4.93 -11.53
CA LEU A 76 1.10 -5.76 -10.74
C LEU A 76 -0.21 -5.01 -10.42
N MET A 77 -0.16 -3.68 -10.31
CA MET A 77 -1.29 -2.85 -9.91
C MET A 77 -2.20 -2.51 -11.10
N LYS A 78 -2.80 -3.52 -11.69
CA LYS A 78 -3.76 -3.38 -12.80
C LYS A 78 -5.17 -3.14 -12.27
N GLU A 79 -5.92 -2.27 -12.91
CA GLU A 79 -7.31 -1.98 -12.53
C GLU A 79 -8.16 -3.26 -12.54
N GLY A 80 -8.99 -3.42 -11.51
CA GLY A 80 -9.81 -4.61 -11.30
C GLY A 80 -9.06 -5.80 -10.67
N ALA A 81 -7.72 -5.79 -10.61
CA ALA A 81 -6.97 -6.88 -10.00
C ALA A 81 -7.14 -6.89 -8.47
N THR A 82 -7.09 -8.08 -7.88
CA THR A 82 -6.98 -8.25 -6.43
C THR A 82 -5.52 -8.50 -6.08
N VAL A 83 -5.01 -7.78 -5.09
CA VAL A 83 -3.62 -7.88 -4.66
C VAL A 83 -3.54 -7.99 -3.14
N THR A 84 -2.63 -8.83 -2.68
CA THR A 84 -2.26 -8.97 -1.27
C THR A 84 -0.96 -8.20 -1.02
N LEU A 85 -1.04 -7.16 -0.19
CA LEU A 85 0.08 -6.33 0.23
C LEU A 85 0.61 -6.84 1.56
N ARG A 86 1.85 -7.30 1.60
CA ARG A 86 2.50 -7.83 2.81
C ARG A 86 3.53 -6.86 3.35
N ASN A 87 3.54 -6.70 4.67
CA ASN A 87 4.44 -5.79 5.39
C ASN A 87 4.38 -4.36 4.81
N ALA A 88 3.16 -3.88 4.61
CA ALA A 88 2.87 -2.53 4.19
C ALA A 88 2.97 -1.54 5.36
N LYS A 89 3.17 -0.28 5.03
CA LYS A 89 3.26 0.83 5.99
C LYS A 89 2.41 2.00 5.53
N ILE A 90 2.03 2.82 6.49
CA ILE A 90 1.41 4.11 6.24
C ILE A 90 2.51 5.16 6.12
N ASP A 91 2.54 5.82 4.97
CA ASP A 91 3.35 6.99 4.69
C ASP A 91 2.45 8.24 4.76
N MET A 92 2.93 9.30 5.39
CA MET A 92 2.18 10.54 5.49
C MET A 92 2.61 11.47 4.35
N PHE A 93 1.67 11.88 3.52
CA PHE A 93 1.94 12.78 2.40
C PHE A 93 0.99 13.97 2.44
N LYS A 94 1.55 15.17 2.67
CA LYS A 94 0.79 16.43 2.76
C LYS A 94 -0.41 16.36 3.71
N GLY A 95 -0.22 15.75 4.88
CA GLY A 95 -1.27 15.59 5.89
C GLY A 95 -2.16 14.35 5.70
N SER A 96 -2.16 13.70 4.54
CA SER A 96 -3.02 12.53 4.28
C SER A 96 -2.25 11.21 4.29
N MET A 97 -2.94 10.13 4.64
CA MET A 97 -2.34 8.79 4.64
C MET A 97 -2.21 8.23 3.22
N ARG A 98 -1.08 7.58 2.96
CA ARG A 98 -0.83 6.76 1.78
C ARG A 98 -0.29 5.41 2.21
N LEU A 99 -0.68 4.38 1.49
CA LEU A 99 -0.16 3.03 1.69
C LEU A 99 1.08 2.81 0.82
N ALA A 100 2.10 2.17 1.36
CA ALA A 100 3.29 1.75 0.62
C ALA A 100 3.79 0.40 1.14
N VAL A 101 4.45 -0.37 0.28
CA VAL A 101 5.14 -1.59 0.72
C VAL A 101 6.54 -1.23 1.24
N ASP A 102 6.91 -1.77 2.41
CA ASP A 102 8.23 -1.56 3.01
C ASP A 102 9.33 -2.35 2.28
N LYS A 103 10.61 -2.10 2.58
CA LYS A 103 11.77 -2.76 1.94
C LYS A 103 11.73 -4.29 1.99
N TRP A 104 11.14 -4.84 3.05
CA TRP A 104 10.99 -6.29 3.26
C TRP A 104 9.61 -6.82 2.90
N GLY A 105 8.71 -5.92 2.48
CA GLY A 105 7.38 -6.28 2.06
C GLY A 105 7.31 -6.65 0.57
N ARG A 106 6.15 -7.14 0.15
CA ARG A 106 5.90 -7.53 -1.23
C ARG A 106 4.44 -7.35 -1.62
N VAL A 107 4.21 -7.23 -2.92
CA VAL A 107 2.90 -7.20 -3.56
C VAL A 107 2.71 -8.55 -4.24
N GLU A 108 1.64 -9.25 -3.91
CA GLU A 108 1.25 -10.51 -4.55
C GLU A 108 -0.07 -10.28 -5.29
N VAL A 109 -0.19 -10.76 -6.52
CA VAL A 109 -1.48 -10.80 -7.20
C VAL A 109 -2.21 -12.03 -6.69
N ASP A 110 -3.47 -11.85 -6.32
CA ASP A 110 -4.31 -12.89 -5.74
C ASP A 110 -5.48 -13.21 -6.66
N GLU A 111 -6.22 -14.27 -6.33
CA GLU A 111 -7.48 -14.58 -7.00
C GLU A 111 -8.48 -13.44 -6.85
N PRO A 112 -9.41 -13.24 -7.82
CA PRO A 112 -10.40 -12.19 -7.73
C PRO A 112 -11.23 -12.30 -6.44
N ALA A 113 -11.11 -11.32 -5.57
CA ALA A 113 -11.89 -11.30 -4.34
C ALA A 113 -13.38 -11.07 -4.62
N SER A 114 -14.23 -11.71 -3.82
CA SER A 114 -15.69 -11.61 -3.93
C SER A 114 -16.29 -10.35 -3.29
N PHE A 115 -15.48 -9.54 -2.61
CA PHE A 115 -15.96 -8.32 -1.95
C PHE A 115 -16.04 -7.14 -2.91
N ASN A 116 -16.99 -6.24 -2.64
CA ASN A 116 -17.05 -4.93 -3.29
C ASN A 116 -16.28 -3.91 -2.46
N VAL A 117 -15.56 -3.04 -3.15
CA VAL A 117 -14.79 -1.96 -2.51
C VAL A 117 -15.77 -0.92 -1.97
N LYS A 118 -15.55 -0.46 -0.74
CA LYS A 118 -16.32 0.63 -0.16
C LYS A 118 -15.75 1.98 -0.59
N GLU A 119 -16.26 2.49 -1.70
CA GLU A 119 -15.78 3.73 -2.32
C GLU A 119 -16.11 5.00 -1.52
N ASP A 120 -17.12 4.95 -0.66
CA ASP A 120 -17.55 6.09 0.17
C ASP A 120 -16.59 6.45 1.31
N ASN A 121 -15.63 5.56 1.62
CA ASN A 121 -14.71 5.74 2.75
C ASN A 121 -13.25 5.78 2.27
N ASN A 122 -12.79 6.93 1.80
CA ASN A 122 -11.42 7.10 1.31
C ASN A 122 -10.51 7.76 2.37
N LEU A 123 -9.62 6.97 2.96
CA LEU A 123 -8.68 7.43 4.00
C LEU A 123 -7.61 8.40 3.49
N SER A 124 -7.36 8.43 2.18
CA SER A 124 -6.41 9.38 1.59
C SER A 124 -6.99 10.77 1.37
N LEU A 125 -8.29 10.96 1.58
CA LEU A 125 -8.93 12.28 1.59
C LEU A 125 -8.98 12.90 3.00
N ILE A 126 -8.64 12.12 4.02
CA ILE A 126 -8.61 12.58 5.41
C ILE A 126 -7.25 13.25 5.66
N GLU A 127 -7.29 14.47 6.15
CA GLU A 127 -6.11 15.21 6.61
C GLU A 127 -5.93 15.02 8.12
N TYR A 128 -4.69 14.73 8.52
CA TYR A 128 -4.27 14.53 9.89
C TYR A 128 -3.30 15.64 10.29
N GLU A 129 -3.51 16.19 11.47
CA GLU A 129 -2.60 17.12 12.11
C GLU A 129 -1.78 16.41 13.19
N LEU A 130 -0.47 16.68 13.23
CA LEU A 130 0.38 16.20 14.30
C LEU A 130 0.15 17.05 15.55
N VAL A 131 -0.51 16.48 16.55
CA VAL A 131 -0.68 17.11 17.86
C VAL A 131 0.46 16.66 18.77
N ASN A 132 1.38 17.57 19.06
CA ASN A 132 2.38 17.35 20.11
C ASN A 132 1.73 17.66 21.46
N VAL A 133 1.36 16.61 22.20
CA VAL A 133 0.91 16.79 23.58
C VAL A 133 2.15 17.11 24.41
N VAL A 134 2.25 18.36 24.87
CA VAL A 134 3.25 18.75 25.86
C VAL A 134 2.68 18.28 27.19
N GLU A 135 3.27 17.24 27.79
CA GLU A 135 2.95 16.87 29.17
C GLU A 135 3.49 17.99 30.08
N GLU A 136 2.60 18.60 30.88
CA GLU A 136 2.92 19.60 31.89
C GLU A 136 3.43 18.95 33.18
#